data_AF-A0A7C7CG80-F1
#
_entry.id   AF-A0A7C7CG80-F1
#
_cell.length_a   1.000
_cell.length_b   1.000
_cell.length_c   1.000
_cell.angle_alpha   90.00
_cell.angle_beta   90.00
_cell.angle_gamma   90.00
#
_symmetry.space_group_name_H-M   'P 1'
#
loop_
_entity.id
_entity.type
_entity.pdbx_description
1 polymer ?
#
loop_
_entity_poly.entity_id
_entity_poly.type
_entity_poly.pdbx_seq_one_letter_code
_entity_poly.pdbx_strand_id
1 'polypeptide(L)'
;MAQKVKFINVEKTDFFSTVRNRVDQYFEDEGISRHANTAMVVKTIGMLSMWFVPYALILTNAFSPWAMLGLAAIMGFGAAGIGLSIMHDANHGGYSANGKVNDALGYCLNLIGGSAFTWKIQHNILHHTFTNIYNHDEDLDPSGTMRFTPSADHKPIFKYQHLYATLLYGAMTLFWVLHKDFVQLKRYDTKNLIKGSRG
;
A
#
# COMPACT_ATOMS: atom_id res chain seq x y z
N MET A 1 4.55 26.22 -4.49
CA MET A 1 3.37 25.41 -4.14
C MET A 1 2.91 24.67 -5.39
N ALA A 2 2.54 23.40 -5.30
CA ALA A 2 2.01 22.67 -6.45
C ALA A 2 0.68 23.30 -6.92
N GLN A 3 0.45 23.35 -8.23
CA GLN A 3 -0.72 24.00 -8.82
C GLN A 3 -2.00 23.27 -8.40
N LYS A 4 -3.08 23.99 -8.07
CA LYS A 4 -4.35 23.34 -7.71
C LYS A 4 -4.96 22.62 -8.92
N VAL A 5 -4.89 21.29 -8.94
CA VAL A 5 -5.50 20.45 -9.97
C VAL A 5 -7.00 20.33 -9.73
N LYS A 6 -7.80 20.44 -10.79
CA LYS A 6 -9.24 20.15 -10.79
C LYS A 6 -9.56 19.21 -11.94
N PHE A 7 -10.30 18.16 -11.66
CA PHE A 7 -10.84 17.27 -12.69
C PHE A 7 -12.19 17.81 -13.12
N ILE A 8 -12.30 18.24 -14.38
CA ILE A 8 -13.52 18.79 -14.96
C ILE A 8 -14.00 17.81 -16.02
N ASN A 9 -15.20 17.27 -15.84
CA ASN A 9 -15.86 16.46 -16.87
C ASN A 9 -16.45 17.39 -17.95
N VAL A 10 -15.60 17.88 -18.85
CA VAL A 10 -15.96 18.85 -19.89
C VAL A 10 -17.10 18.33 -20.77
N GLU A 11 -17.05 17.04 -21.10
CA GLU A 11 -18.04 16.35 -21.92
C GLU A 11 -19.29 15.92 -21.14
N LYS A 12 -19.32 16.12 -19.81
CA LYS A 12 -20.40 15.68 -18.90
C LYS A 12 -20.80 14.23 -19.12
N THR A 13 -19.82 13.36 -19.38
CA THR A 13 -20.08 11.93 -19.63
C THR A 13 -20.59 11.21 -18.38
N ASP A 14 -21.49 10.25 -18.57
CA ASP A 14 -21.96 9.34 -17.52
C ASP A 14 -21.07 8.10 -17.38
N PHE A 15 -19.83 8.13 -17.88
CA PHE A 15 -18.97 6.95 -17.93
C PHE A 15 -18.75 6.34 -16.54
N PHE A 16 -18.35 7.17 -15.55
CA PHE A 16 -18.05 6.69 -14.21
C PHE A 16 -19.28 6.08 -13.51
N SER A 17 -20.42 6.77 -13.56
CA SER A 17 -21.67 6.27 -12.97
C SER A 17 -22.16 5.00 -13.68
N THR A 18 -22.06 4.96 -15.01
CA THR A 18 -22.44 3.78 -15.80
C THR A 18 -21.58 2.56 -15.46
N VAL A 19 -20.26 2.71 -15.40
CA VAL A 19 -19.35 1.60 -15.04
C VAL A 19 -19.63 1.12 -13.61
N ARG A 20 -19.74 2.05 -12.66
CA ARG A 20 -20.05 1.70 -11.26
C ARG A 20 -21.36 0.92 -11.15
N ASN A 21 -22.43 1.40 -11.78
CA ASN A 21 -23.74 0.72 -11.75
C ASN A 21 -23.68 -0.68 -12.35
N ARG A 22 -22.95 -0.87 -13.46
CA ARG A 22 -22.80 -2.20 -14.08
C ARG A 22 -22.02 -3.18 -13.22
N VAL A 23 -20.94 -2.72 -12.57
CA VAL A 23 -20.19 -3.54 -11.62
C VAL A 23 -21.07 -3.92 -10.44
N ASP A 24 -21.82 -2.95 -9.89
CA ASP A 24 -22.74 -3.16 -8.78
C ASP A 24 -23.84 -4.18 -9.13
N GLN A 25 -24.44 -4.06 -10.32
CA GLN A 25 -25.44 -4.99 -10.84
C GLN A 25 -24.89 -6.41 -11.02
N TYR A 26 -23.66 -6.56 -11.51
CA TYR A 26 -23.03 -7.88 -11.66
C TYR A 26 -22.97 -8.65 -10.34
N PHE A 27 -22.60 -8.00 -9.23
CA PHE A 27 -22.57 -8.66 -7.93
C PHE A 27 -23.97 -9.06 -7.43
N GLU A 28 -24.98 -8.25 -7.73
CA GLU A 28 -26.37 -8.52 -7.36
C GLU A 28 -26.97 -9.67 -8.19
N ASP A 29 -26.78 -9.65 -9.51
CA ASP A 29 -27.28 -10.67 -10.45
C ASP A 29 -26.68 -12.06 -10.17
N GLU A 30 -25.38 -12.10 -9.87
CA GLU A 30 -24.66 -13.34 -9.55
C GLU A 30 -24.83 -13.76 -8.08
N GLY A 31 -25.48 -12.94 -7.23
CA GLY A 31 -25.68 -13.22 -5.82
C GLY A 31 -24.36 -13.36 -5.02
N ILE A 32 -23.30 -12.70 -5.46
CA ILE A 32 -21.97 -12.75 -4.83
C ILE A 32 -21.65 -11.45 -4.08
N SER A 33 -20.87 -11.57 -3.00
CA SER A 33 -20.45 -10.41 -2.23
C SER A 33 -19.41 -9.58 -2.98
N ARG A 34 -19.46 -8.25 -2.78
CA ARG A 34 -18.39 -7.30 -3.16
C ARG A 34 -17.16 -7.42 -2.24
N HIS A 35 -17.28 -8.14 -1.13
CA HIS A 35 -16.24 -8.32 -0.13
C HIS A 35 -15.48 -9.63 -0.30
N ALA A 36 -14.49 -9.87 0.57
CA ALA A 36 -13.65 -11.05 0.53
C ALA A 36 -14.46 -12.36 0.50
N ASN A 37 -14.09 -13.25 -0.41
CA ASN A 37 -14.59 -14.63 -0.47
C ASN A 37 -13.62 -15.60 0.23
N THR A 38 -13.93 -16.89 0.20
CA THR A 38 -13.09 -17.94 0.80
C THR A 38 -11.66 -17.94 0.25
N ALA A 39 -11.45 -17.68 -1.04
CA ALA A 39 -10.11 -17.63 -1.62
C ALA A 39 -9.28 -16.49 -1.01
N MET A 40 -9.89 -15.32 -0.79
CA MET A 40 -9.23 -14.20 -0.10
C MET A 40 -8.89 -14.54 1.36
N VAL A 41 -9.78 -15.23 2.07
CA VAL A 41 -9.49 -15.67 3.46
C VAL A 41 -8.34 -16.67 3.51
N VAL A 42 -8.32 -17.65 2.60
CA VAL A 42 -7.22 -18.63 2.50
C VAL A 42 -5.90 -17.93 2.16
N LYS A 43 -5.91 -16.99 1.22
CA LYS A 43 -4.75 -16.16 0.87
C LYS A 43 -4.24 -15.39 2.09
N THR A 44 -5.13 -14.77 2.87
CA THR A 44 -4.80 -14.05 4.10
C THR A 44 -4.12 -14.96 5.13
N ILE A 45 -4.72 -16.11 5.44
CA ILE A 45 -4.16 -17.07 6.39
C ILE A 45 -2.79 -17.56 5.91
N GLY A 46 -2.66 -17.89 4.62
CA GLY A 46 -1.39 -18.31 4.04
C GLY A 46 -0.29 -17.25 4.15
N MET A 47 -0.60 -16.00 3.80
CA MET A 47 0.37 -14.88 3.87
C MET A 47 0.79 -14.54 5.30
N LEU A 48 -0.15 -14.54 6.25
CA LEU A 48 0.18 -14.36 7.67
C LEU A 48 1.02 -15.52 8.19
N SER A 49 0.68 -16.76 7.82
CA SER A 49 1.44 -17.95 8.23
C SER A 49 2.87 -17.92 7.69
N MET A 50 3.06 -17.51 6.42
CA MET A 50 4.38 -17.32 5.82
C MET A 50 5.23 -16.27 6.55
N TRP A 51 4.62 -15.36 7.30
CA TRP A 51 5.34 -14.39 8.11
C TRP A 51 5.57 -14.87 9.55
N PHE A 52 4.51 -15.30 10.24
CA PHE A 52 4.58 -15.67 11.67
C PHE A 52 5.24 -17.02 11.94
N VAL A 53 5.02 -18.04 11.10
CA VAL A 53 5.57 -19.37 11.35
C VAL A 53 7.10 -19.38 11.24
N PRO A 54 7.71 -18.84 10.16
CA PRO A 54 9.17 -18.79 10.08
C PRO A 54 9.77 -17.90 11.17
N TYR A 55 9.11 -16.81 11.55
CA TYR A 55 9.53 -15.98 12.67
C TYR A 55 9.60 -16.77 13.98
N ALA A 56 8.54 -17.49 14.33
CA ALA A 56 8.51 -18.33 15.52
C ALA A 56 9.60 -19.42 15.51
N LEU A 57 9.83 -20.06 14.35
CA LEU A 57 10.89 -21.05 14.17
C LEU A 57 12.29 -20.44 14.36
N ILE A 58 12.55 -19.25 13.83
CA ILE A 58 13.81 -18.53 14.03
C ILE A 58 14.03 -18.26 15.54
N LEU A 59 13.01 -17.83 16.26
CA LEU A 59 13.10 -17.54 17.70
C LEU A 59 13.43 -18.77 18.57
N THR A 60 13.12 -19.99 18.11
CA THR A 60 13.52 -21.21 18.83
C THR A 60 15.03 -21.41 18.88
N ASN A 61 15.77 -20.75 17.99
CA ASN A 61 17.21 -20.94 17.78
C ASN A 61 17.62 -22.41 17.49
N ALA A 62 16.69 -23.24 17.02
CA ALA A 62 16.92 -24.66 16.76
C ALA A 62 17.54 -24.98 15.38
N PHE A 63 17.72 -23.96 14.54
CA PHE A 63 18.13 -24.10 13.14
C PHE A 63 19.52 -23.51 12.89
N SER A 64 20.21 -23.98 11.84
CA SER A 64 21.48 -23.37 11.43
C SER A 64 21.28 -21.95 10.88
N PRO A 65 22.32 -21.09 10.88
CA PRO A 65 22.21 -19.75 10.31
C PRO A 65 21.71 -19.71 8.86
N TRP A 66 22.10 -20.69 8.03
CA TRP A 66 21.63 -20.80 6.65
C TRP A 66 20.15 -21.17 6.54
N ALA A 67 19.67 -22.06 7.40
CA ALA A 67 18.25 -22.40 7.47
C ALA A 67 17.42 -21.20 7.97
N MET A 68 17.93 -20.46 8.97
CA MET A 68 17.30 -19.22 9.44
C MET A 68 17.25 -18.13 8.35
N LEU A 69 18.28 -18.02 7.51
CA LEU A 69 18.25 -17.12 6.36
C LEU A 69 17.16 -17.52 5.35
N GLY A 70 16.99 -18.82 5.09
CA GLY A 70 15.88 -19.33 4.27
C GLY A 70 14.51 -19.00 4.87
N LEU A 71 14.35 -19.18 6.18
CA LEU A 71 13.13 -18.78 6.91
C LEU A 71 12.87 -17.27 6.79
N ALA A 72 13.90 -16.43 6.90
CA ALA A 72 13.78 -14.99 6.74
C ALA A 72 13.37 -14.60 5.30
N ALA A 73 13.85 -15.31 4.28
CA ALA A 73 13.42 -15.11 2.90
C ALA A 73 11.92 -15.42 2.72
N ILE A 74 11.42 -16.51 3.33
CA ILE A 74 9.99 -16.85 3.34
C ILE A 74 9.18 -15.74 4.04
N MET A 75 9.68 -15.20 5.16
CA MET A 75 9.04 -14.04 5.81
C MET A 75 8.96 -12.83 4.87
N GLY A 76 9.97 -12.59 4.02
CA GLY A 76 9.95 -11.53 3.02
C GLY A 76 8.76 -11.66 2.05
N PHE A 77 8.48 -12.88 1.56
CA PHE A 77 7.29 -13.14 0.75
C PHE A 77 5.99 -12.95 1.53
N GLY A 78 5.95 -13.37 2.80
CA GLY A 78 4.82 -13.13 3.70
C GLY A 78 4.55 -11.63 3.90
N ALA A 79 5.59 -10.84 4.15
CA ALA A 79 5.49 -9.39 4.32
C ALA A 79 5.01 -8.69 3.04
N ALA A 80 5.54 -9.07 1.88
CA ALA A 80 5.05 -8.57 0.59
C ALA A 80 3.57 -8.91 0.38
N GLY A 81 3.14 -10.13 0.72
CA GLY A 81 1.74 -10.54 0.65
C GLY A 81 0.81 -9.76 1.60
N ILE A 82 1.26 -9.52 2.84
CA ILE A 82 0.56 -8.66 3.80
C ILE A 82 0.36 -7.26 3.22
N GLY A 83 1.44 -6.66 2.69
CA GLY A 83 1.43 -5.30 2.14
C GLY A 83 0.59 -5.16 0.87
N LEU A 84 0.71 -6.09 -0.07
CA LEU A 84 0.09 -5.99 -1.40
C LEU A 84 -1.31 -6.61 -1.50
N SER A 85 -1.79 -7.28 -0.46
CA SER A 85 -3.12 -7.89 -0.47
C SER A 85 -3.89 -7.60 0.80
N ILE A 86 -3.48 -8.17 1.94
CA ILE A 86 -4.32 -8.16 3.15
C ILE A 86 -4.60 -6.72 3.59
N MET A 87 -3.54 -5.96 3.85
CA MET A 87 -3.68 -4.60 4.35
C MET A 87 -4.17 -3.65 3.27
N HIS A 88 -3.84 -3.89 2.00
CA HIS A 88 -4.26 -3.06 0.86
C HIS A 88 -5.78 -3.08 0.72
N ASP A 89 -6.36 -4.26 0.53
CA ASP A 89 -7.80 -4.45 0.34
C ASP A 89 -8.58 -4.00 1.58
N ALA A 90 -8.05 -4.29 2.77
CA ALA A 90 -8.68 -3.90 4.03
C ALA A 90 -8.63 -2.38 4.27
N ASN A 91 -7.53 -1.70 3.95
CA ASN A 91 -7.44 -0.23 4.07
C ASN A 91 -8.28 0.50 3.01
N HIS A 92 -8.71 -0.19 1.94
CA HIS A 92 -9.76 0.25 1.00
C HIS A 92 -11.19 -0.07 1.45
N GLY A 93 -11.37 -0.80 2.55
CA GLY A 93 -12.68 -1.26 3.02
C GLY A 93 -13.26 -2.44 2.21
N GLY A 94 -12.48 -3.01 1.30
CA GLY A 94 -12.91 -4.08 0.41
C GLY A 94 -13.00 -5.44 1.09
N TYR A 95 -12.30 -5.66 2.20
CA TYR A 95 -12.22 -6.99 2.81
C TYR A 95 -13.53 -7.44 3.45
N SER A 96 -14.24 -6.56 4.16
CA SER A 96 -15.48 -6.89 4.88
C SER A 96 -16.48 -5.74 4.87
N ALA A 97 -17.77 -6.04 5.01
CA ALA A 97 -18.80 -5.03 5.29
C ALA A 97 -18.61 -4.41 6.69
N ASN A 98 -17.95 -5.11 7.62
CA ASN A 98 -17.66 -4.61 8.95
C ASN A 98 -16.35 -3.83 8.97
N GLY A 99 -16.44 -2.51 9.14
CA GLY A 99 -15.29 -1.60 9.23
C GLY A 99 -14.24 -2.02 10.27
N LYS A 100 -14.64 -2.63 11.39
CA LYS A 100 -13.68 -3.09 12.42
C LYS A 100 -12.79 -4.24 11.93
N VAL A 101 -13.33 -5.10 11.05
CA VAL A 101 -12.54 -6.18 10.44
C VAL A 101 -11.53 -5.59 9.46
N ASN A 102 -11.95 -4.61 8.66
CA ASN A 102 -11.06 -3.88 7.76
C ASN A 102 -9.95 -3.15 8.54
N ASP A 103 -10.28 -2.49 9.65
CA ASP A 103 -9.26 -1.80 10.45
C ASP A 103 -8.27 -2.79 11.06
N ALA A 104 -8.74 -3.91 11.63
CA ALA A 104 -7.87 -4.93 12.20
C ALA A 104 -6.88 -5.51 11.17
N LEU A 105 -7.36 -5.85 9.97
CA LEU A 105 -6.52 -6.37 8.89
C LEU A 105 -5.66 -5.28 8.23
N GLY A 106 -6.16 -4.04 8.16
CA GLY A 106 -5.43 -2.88 7.69
C GLY A 106 -4.19 -2.58 8.55
N TYR A 107 -4.30 -2.80 9.87
CA TYR A 107 -3.18 -2.68 10.81
C TYR A 107 -2.13 -3.79 10.66
N CYS A 108 -2.32 -4.81 9.81
CA CYS A 108 -1.23 -5.71 9.46
C CYS A 108 -0.06 -4.97 8.79
N LEU A 109 -0.28 -3.80 8.17
CA LEU A 109 0.81 -2.93 7.71
C LEU A 109 1.73 -2.50 8.87
N ASN A 110 1.15 -2.22 10.03
CA ASN A 110 1.90 -1.82 11.23
C ASN A 110 2.81 -2.94 11.74
N LEU A 111 2.36 -4.20 11.63
CA LEU A 111 3.16 -5.36 12.00
C LEU A 111 4.44 -5.48 11.15
N ILE A 112 4.37 -5.11 9.87
CA ILE A 112 5.49 -5.20 8.93
C ILE A 112 6.26 -3.88 8.76
N GLY A 113 6.07 -2.92 9.67
CA GLY A 113 6.88 -1.70 9.74
C GLY A 113 6.40 -0.52 8.88
N GLY A 114 5.11 -0.45 8.55
CA GLY A 114 4.51 0.78 8.00
C GLY A 114 3.46 1.38 8.95
N SER A 115 2.76 2.42 8.49
CA SER A 115 1.63 2.99 9.22
C SER A 115 0.39 2.98 8.34
N ALA A 116 -0.62 2.18 8.73
CA ALA A 116 -1.91 2.17 8.05
C ALA A 116 -2.55 3.57 7.98
N PHE A 117 -2.27 4.42 8.97
CA PHE A 117 -2.79 5.79 9.01
C PHE A 117 -2.18 6.69 7.93
N THR A 118 -0.85 6.78 7.85
CA THR A 118 -0.18 7.60 6.82
C THR A 118 -0.41 7.02 5.44
N TRP A 119 -0.47 5.69 5.35
CA TRP A 119 -0.77 4.96 4.12
C TRP A 119 -2.17 5.29 3.58
N LYS A 120 -3.22 5.28 4.41
CA LYS A 120 -4.58 5.67 3.97
C LYS A 120 -4.61 7.10 3.41
N ILE A 121 -3.88 8.04 4.03
CA ILE A 121 -3.79 9.41 3.51
C ILE A 121 -3.01 9.45 2.19
N GLN A 122 -1.84 8.80 2.13
CA GLN A 122 -1.00 8.77 0.93
C GLN A 122 -1.74 8.12 -0.23
N HIS A 123 -2.29 6.93 -0.03
CA HIS A 123 -2.81 6.10 -1.10
C HIS A 123 -4.26 6.45 -1.44
N ASN A 124 -5.16 6.51 -0.45
CA ASN A 124 -6.59 6.71 -0.72
C ASN A 124 -6.94 8.17 -1.04
N ILE A 125 -6.25 9.13 -0.42
CA ILE A 125 -6.54 10.55 -0.65
C ILE A 125 -5.63 11.10 -1.74
N LEU A 126 -4.30 10.99 -1.61
CA LEU A 126 -3.39 11.65 -2.56
C LEU A 126 -3.26 10.87 -3.87
N HIS A 127 -2.85 9.60 -3.80
CA HIS A 127 -2.61 8.78 -4.97
C HIS A 127 -3.89 8.53 -5.77
N HIS A 128 -4.99 8.08 -5.16
CA HIS A 128 -6.23 7.82 -5.92
C HIS A 128 -6.95 9.09 -6.42
N THR A 129 -6.68 10.27 -5.86
CA THR A 129 -7.20 11.53 -6.41
C THR A 129 -6.32 12.08 -7.53
N PHE A 130 -5.00 11.95 -7.42
CA PHE A 130 -4.03 12.58 -8.32
C PHE A 130 -3.08 11.59 -8.99
N THR A 131 -3.57 10.38 -9.29
CA THR A 131 -2.76 9.25 -9.76
C THR A 131 -1.87 9.65 -10.93
N ASN A 132 -0.57 9.37 -10.81
CA ASN A 132 0.44 9.67 -11.83
C ASN A 132 0.60 11.16 -12.19
N ILE A 133 0.10 12.10 -11.38
CA ILE A 133 0.32 13.53 -11.56
C ILE A 133 1.57 13.95 -10.78
N TYR A 134 2.63 14.35 -11.51
CA TYR A 134 3.89 14.79 -10.91
C TYR A 134 3.68 15.96 -9.93
N ASN A 135 4.39 15.93 -8.79
CA ASN A 135 4.23 16.84 -7.64
C ASN A 135 2.90 16.76 -6.86
N HIS A 136 1.99 15.85 -7.23
CA HIS A 136 0.73 15.63 -6.52
C HIS A 136 0.61 14.20 -5.97
N ASP A 137 1.09 13.23 -6.75
CA ASP A 137 1.19 11.84 -6.34
C ASP A 137 2.51 11.57 -5.63
N GLU A 138 2.46 11.28 -4.33
CA GLU A 138 3.66 10.97 -3.56
C GLU A 138 4.27 9.63 -3.95
N ASP A 139 3.53 8.74 -4.61
CA ASP A 139 4.07 7.47 -5.11
C ASP A 139 5.04 7.69 -6.31
N LEU A 140 5.02 8.89 -6.92
CA LEU A 140 6.01 9.32 -7.92
C LEU A 140 7.25 10.01 -7.33
N ASP A 141 7.30 10.26 -6.01
CA ASP A 141 8.39 10.99 -5.36
C ASP A 141 9.18 10.09 -4.38
N PRO A 142 10.17 9.32 -4.89
CA PRO A 142 11.03 8.47 -4.06
C PRO A 142 12.13 9.27 -3.34
N SER A 143 11.86 10.52 -2.97
CA SER A 143 12.82 11.42 -2.28
C SER A 143 14.12 11.61 -3.06
N GLY A 144 14.01 11.66 -4.39
CA GLY A 144 15.13 11.91 -5.30
C GLY A 144 16.12 10.76 -5.49
N THR A 145 15.82 9.55 -4.99
CA THR A 145 16.65 8.34 -5.13
C THR A 145 16.41 7.58 -6.45
N MET A 146 15.21 7.71 -7.01
CA MET A 146 14.79 7.08 -8.27
C MET A 146 13.98 8.07 -9.12
N ARG A 147 13.69 7.71 -10.36
CA ARG A 147 12.87 8.49 -11.28
C ARG A 147 11.76 7.64 -11.90
N PHE A 148 10.52 7.96 -11.54
CA PHE A 148 9.33 7.21 -11.96
C PHE A 148 8.49 7.88 -13.06
N THR A 149 8.76 9.15 -13.37
CA THR A 149 8.05 9.88 -14.42
C THR A 149 9.01 10.70 -15.29
N PRO A 150 8.73 10.86 -16.60
CA PRO A 150 9.47 11.76 -17.47
C PRO A 150 9.51 13.22 -16.97
N SER A 151 8.49 13.65 -16.24
CA SER A 151 8.38 15.02 -15.72
C SER A 151 9.31 15.32 -14.54
N ALA A 152 9.91 14.29 -13.93
CA ALA A 152 10.86 14.45 -12.84
C ALA A 152 12.26 14.76 -13.36
N ASP A 153 13.01 15.53 -12.58
CA ASP A 153 14.39 15.91 -12.88
C ASP A 153 15.23 14.66 -13.16
N HIS A 154 16.07 14.72 -14.20
CA HIS A 154 16.92 13.60 -14.57
C HIS A 154 18.33 13.74 -14.00
N LYS A 155 18.75 12.79 -13.16
CA LYS A 155 20.12 12.69 -12.64
C LYS A 155 20.89 11.57 -13.36
N PRO A 156 22.20 11.73 -13.62
CA PRO A 156 23.00 10.71 -14.32
C PRO A 156 22.97 9.31 -13.67
N ILE A 157 22.76 9.24 -12.35
CA ILE A 157 22.67 7.96 -11.62
C ILE A 157 21.46 7.11 -12.03
N PHE A 158 20.38 7.74 -12.51
CA PHE A 158 19.13 7.02 -12.83
C PHE A 158 19.26 6.02 -13.97
N LYS A 159 20.28 6.14 -14.84
CA LYS A 159 20.59 5.08 -15.82
C LYS A 159 20.89 3.74 -15.17
N TYR A 160 21.35 3.74 -13.91
CA TYR A 160 21.64 2.54 -13.13
C TYR A 160 20.52 2.16 -12.14
N GLN A 161 19.36 2.83 -12.17
CA GLN A 161 18.29 2.54 -11.21
C GLN A 161 17.79 1.10 -11.28
N HIS A 162 17.87 0.46 -12.45
CA HIS A 162 17.56 -0.96 -12.61
C HIS A 162 18.51 -1.88 -11.83
N LEU A 163 19.69 -1.41 -11.43
CA LEU A 163 20.66 -2.17 -10.62
C LEU A 163 20.46 -1.95 -9.12
N TYR A 164 20.27 -0.69 -8.70
CA TYR A 164 20.22 -0.36 -7.27
C TYR A 164 18.79 -0.32 -6.71
N ALA A 165 17.74 -0.25 -7.54
CA ALA A 165 16.37 -0.22 -7.05
C ALA A 165 16.06 -1.43 -6.18
N THR A 166 16.43 -2.65 -6.57
CA THR A 166 16.19 -3.86 -5.78
C THR A 166 16.72 -3.74 -4.36
N LEU A 167 17.92 -3.18 -4.18
CA LEU A 167 18.51 -2.94 -2.86
C LEU A 167 17.73 -1.90 -2.06
N LEU A 168 17.32 -0.79 -2.70
CA LEU A 168 16.51 0.25 -2.06
C LEU A 168 15.13 -0.27 -1.64
N TYR A 169 14.49 -1.07 -2.48
CA TYR A 169 13.22 -1.73 -2.16
C TYR A 169 13.38 -2.72 -1.00
N GLY A 170 14.50 -3.46 -0.94
CA GLY A 170 14.81 -4.32 0.21
C GLY A 170 15.00 -3.55 1.53
N ALA A 171 15.45 -2.30 1.48
CA ALA A 171 15.59 -1.43 2.64
C ALA A 171 14.34 -0.58 2.93
N MET A 172 13.27 -0.72 2.14
CA MET A 172 12.10 0.17 2.19
C MET A 172 11.40 0.13 3.54
N THR A 173 11.25 -1.04 4.15
CA THR A 173 10.63 -1.18 5.48
C THR A 173 11.41 -0.42 6.54
N LEU A 174 12.75 -0.48 6.52
CA LEU A 174 13.58 0.29 7.46
C LEU A 174 13.39 1.79 7.23
N PHE A 175 13.33 2.23 5.97
CA PHE A 175 13.08 3.62 5.64
C PHE A 175 11.69 4.09 6.12
N TRP A 176 10.67 3.24 6.04
CA TRP A 176 9.32 3.55 6.54
C TRP A 176 9.32 3.77 8.04
N VAL A 177 9.79 2.77 8.80
CA VAL A 177 9.81 2.81 10.27
C VAL A 177 10.67 3.95 10.80
N LEU A 178 11.83 4.22 10.20
CA LEU A 178 12.80 5.15 10.78
C LEU A 178 12.64 6.59 10.29
N HIS A 179 11.99 6.81 9.14
CA HIS A 179 11.99 8.13 8.51
C HIS A 179 10.67 8.52 7.84
N LYS A 180 10.22 7.75 6.84
CA LYS A 180 9.12 8.16 5.95
C LYS A 180 7.85 8.49 6.73
N ASP A 181 7.44 7.62 7.65
CA ASP A 181 6.17 7.78 8.36
C ASP A 181 6.15 9.02 9.26
N PHE A 182 7.27 9.34 9.92
CA PHE A 182 7.37 10.56 10.74
C PHE A 182 7.35 11.84 9.89
N VAL A 183 8.07 11.84 8.77
CA VAL A 183 8.07 12.97 7.84
C VAL A 183 6.68 13.18 7.22
N GLN A 184 6.02 12.08 6.81
CA GLN A 184 4.65 12.13 6.29
C GLN A 184 3.67 12.66 7.33
N LEU A 185 3.72 12.16 8.58
CA LEU A 185 2.83 12.61 9.64
C LEU A 185 2.95 14.12 9.87
N LYS A 186 4.17 14.64 9.99
CA LYS A 186 4.42 16.10 10.14
C LYS A 186 3.92 16.88 8.93
N ARG A 187 4.18 16.40 7.72
CA ARG A 187 3.75 17.04 6.47
C ARG A 187 2.23 17.08 6.35
N TYR A 188 1.55 16.00 6.69
CA TYR A 188 0.10 15.88 6.62
C TYR A 188 -0.60 16.75 7.65
N ASP A 189 -0.04 16.87 8.87
CA ASP A 189 -0.52 17.81 9.88
C ASP A 189 -0.42 19.26 9.38
N THR A 190 0.75 19.64 8.86
CA THR A 190 1.00 20.99 8.31
C THR A 190 0.05 21.33 7.15
N LYS A 191 -0.33 20.32 6.34
CA LYS A 191 -1.28 20.46 5.24
C LYS A 191 -2.75 20.29 5.65
N ASN A 192 -3.06 20.12 6.93
CA ASN A 192 -4.40 19.83 7.48
C ASN A 192 -5.08 18.58 6.90
N LEU A 193 -4.31 17.62 6.37
CA LEU A 193 -4.84 16.36 5.80
C LEU A 193 -5.27 15.35 6.89
N ILE A 194 -4.74 15.49 8.11
CA ILE A 194 -5.12 14.64 9.26
C ILE A 194 -6.54 14.93 9.73
N LYS A 195 -6.95 16.21 9.78
CA LYS A 195 -8.30 16.59 10.24
C LYS A 195 -9.37 16.16 9.22
N GLY A 196 -9.05 16.23 7.93
CA GLY A 196 -9.96 15.84 6.85
C GLY A 196 -10.09 14.32 6.63
N SER A 197 -9.23 13.50 7.26
CA SER A 197 -9.24 12.03 7.10
C SER A 197 -9.96 11.28 8.24
N ARG A 198 -10.51 12.00 9.23
CA ARG A 198 -11.33 11.44 10.33
C ARG A 198 -12.85 11.48 10.05
N GLY A 199 -13.25 11.73 8.80
CA GLY A 199 -14.64 11.80 8.36
C GLY A 199 -15.15 10.49 7.81
#